data_AF-A0A6P5LBB8-F1
#
_entry.id   AF-A0A6P5LBB8-F1
#
_cell.length_a   1.000
_cell.length_b   1.000
_cell.length_c   1.000
_cell.angle_alpha   90.00
_cell.angle_beta   90.00
_cell.angle_gamma   90.00
#
_symmetry.space_group_name_H-M   'P 1'
#
loop_
_entity.id
_entity.type
_entity.pdbx_description
1 polymer ?
#
loop_
_entity_poly.entity_id
_entity_poly.type
_entity_poly.pdbx_seq_one_letter_code
_entity_poly.pdbx_strand_id
1 'polypeptide(L)'
;MKIEPPTILTVEPIPGVKHMLQVAWRKPEGVPTSDSYICHLRYRRVNSTNWKPVIQRMENERPYNLTGLQVLRQYAVSMQCRVKTSEFWSSWSEETIGTTGGLAPNSILDLWRVLGPAQPDGGRTVQLLWKEARVDPSVRKTLGYNIWYFPENETAAKETSTTANQEFKLHLGSGAYLVSVVYYTCDGVSPEATLRIPAVHEKPLQCIEALQVYRSQDHLEVEWQTSAAEVDRWVIEWFPDLETENLERSWEFVSQTRNWTGRADNFVPFRCYNISVYPVVGVDVGVPHSIQAYFKEGIPLEGPLAKAQNISAQTATIKWEEIPKIQRRGFISNYTVFYVSDHGKEFARTVNSSILQCELQFLQSNTQYTVKVMANTLAGGKNGTSFNFKTLSIGIIEIALLASIIGGGLFFLGILVMVYRLTKPKLKRLVCPEIPNPAKSNVVLWRGDNFKSKLHLGEVQLHGKMKAVDERILKPYLSSSGDLIDKLVVDFENFLDKAEVHRVEMMKMQENILSGEKKYVNSPYNFYSPSGKVFQGLPSSALIPLEETQEQCSERPDEETKDSFFLPPNASGILEPELQPWEEAGLNPYLKNSVTTREFLNSEKFSDPIKKTEMQP
;
A
#
# COMPACT_ATOMS: atom_id res chain seq x y z
N MET A 1 16.45 -82.45 15.11
CA MET A 1 16.06 -81.68 16.32
C MET A 1 15.44 -80.37 15.87
N LYS A 2 14.20 -80.07 16.26
CA LYS A 2 13.58 -78.78 15.96
C LYS A 2 13.99 -77.80 17.06
N ILE A 3 14.55 -76.66 16.67
CA ILE A 3 14.97 -75.59 17.60
C ILE A 3 13.90 -74.50 17.65
N GLU A 4 13.91 -73.73 18.74
CA GLU A 4 13.08 -72.53 18.86
C GLU A 4 13.50 -71.45 17.85
N PRO A 5 12.62 -70.50 17.50
CA PRO A 5 12.98 -69.40 16.63
C PRO A 5 14.02 -68.47 17.27
N PRO A 6 14.86 -67.79 16.47
CA PRO A 6 15.73 -66.72 16.97
C PRO A 6 14.92 -65.52 17.48
N THR A 7 15.48 -64.75 18.41
CA THR A 7 14.91 -63.47 18.84
C THR A 7 15.62 -62.32 18.14
N ILE A 8 14.91 -61.51 17.36
CA ILE A 8 15.44 -60.26 16.80
C ILE A 8 15.49 -59.23 17.94
N LEU A 9 16.66 -58.64 18.16
CA LEU A 9 16.90 -57.68 19.24
C LEU A 9 16.61 -56.26 18.79
N THR A 10 17.15 -55.86 17.63
CA THR A 10 17.01 -54.51 17.09
C THR A 10 16.92 -54.54 15.56
N VAL A 11 16.15 -53.58 15.02
CA VAL A 11 16.09 -53.28 13.58
C VAL A 11 16.18 -51.75 13.44
N GLU A 12 17.40 -51.25 13.37
CA GLU A 12 17.67 -49.81 13.45
C GLU A 12 18.35 -49.27 12.17
N PRO A 13 18.09 -48.02 11.79
CA PRO A 13 18.81 -47.39 10.69
C PRO A 13 20.27 -47.18 11.07
N ILE A 14 21.17 -47.39 10.11
CA ILE A 14 22.60 -47.15 10.32
C ILE A 14 22.88 -45.65 10.19
N PRO A 15 23.54 -45.01 11.17
CA PRO A 15 23.95 -43.61 11.06
C PRO A 15 24.78 -43.39 9.79
N GLY A 16 24.41 -42.39 9.00
CA GLY A 16 25.08 -42.05 7.73
C GLY A 16 24.69 -42.89 6.51
N VAL A 17 23.93 -43.99 6.65
CA VAL A 17 23.54 -44.87 5.52
C VAL A 17 22.02 -45.02 5.43
N LYS A 18 21.40 -44.19 4.57
CA LYS A 18 19.94 -43.97 4.58
C LYS A 18 19.11 -45.12 3.99
N HIS A 19 19.70 -45.93 3.11
CA HIS A 19 19.05 -47.07 2.43
C HIS A 19 19.24 -48.41 3.15
N MET A 20 19.63 -48.39 4.42
CA MET A 20 19.96 -49.59 5.18
C MET A 20 19.30 -49.67 6.55
N LEU A 21 19.03 -50.91 6.98
CA LEU A 21 18.67 -51.25 8.35
C LEU A 21 19.64 -52.31 8.85
N GLN A 22 20.17 -52.12 10.05
CA GLN A 22 20.95 -53.13 10.75
C GLN A 22 20.03 -53.98 11.60
N VAL A 23 20.12 -55.29 11.41
CA VAL A 23 19.34 -56.30 12.14
C VAL A 23 20.31 -57.03 13.06
N ALA A 24 20.10 -56.91 14.38
CA ALA A 24 20.80 -57.70 15.37
C ALA A 24 19.84 -58.74 15.96
N TRP A 25 20.33 -59.95 16.21
CA TRP A 25 19.55 -61.04 16.76
C TRP A 25 20.36 -61.84 17.77
N ARG A 26 19.65 -62.59 18.59
CA ARG A 26 20.20 -63.55 19.53
C ARG A 26 20.10 -64.97 18.98
N LYS A 27 21.11 -65.78 19.28
CA LYS A 27 21.15 -67.21 19.00
C LYS A 27 19.90 -67.90 19.53
N PRO A 28 19.27 -68.82 18.76
CA PRO A 28 18.11 -69.56 19.22
C PRO A 28 18.40 -70.44 20.44
N GLU A 29 17.44 -70.53 21.36
CA GLU A 29 17.52 -71.43 22.51
C GLU A 29 17.50 -72.90 22.06
N GLY A 30 18.33 -73.74 22.67
CA GLY A 30 18.43 -75.17 22.35
C GLY A 30 19.51 -75.57 21.33
N VAL A 31 20.33 -74.64 20.84
CA VAL A 31 21.51 -74.95 19.99
C VAL A 31 22.75 -75.17 20.88
N PRO A 32 23.36 -76.39 20.90
CA PRO A 32 24.56 -76.67 21.69
C PRO A 32 25.71 -75.69 21.38
N THR A 33 26.59 -75.44 22.36
CA THR A 33 27.71 -74.48 22.21
C THR A 33 28.71 -74.90 21.13
N SER A 34 28.78 -76.21 20.84
CA SER A 34 29.67 -76.82 19.85
C SER A 34 29.12 -76.84 18.42
N ASP A 35 27.80 -76.61 18.25
CA ASP A 35 27.13 -76.76 16.96
C ASP A 35 26.96 -75.41 16.26
N SER A 36 27.26 -75.40 14.96
CA SER A 36 26.96 -74.26 14.09
C SER A 36 25.50 -74.29 13.62
N TYR A 37 24.90 -73.10 13.51
CA TYR A 37 23.55 -72.92 13.00
C TYR A 37 23.57 -72.03 11.75
N ILE A 38 22.50 -72.07 10.97
CA ILE A 38 22.29 -71.22 9.80
C ILE A 38 20.93 -70.56 9.96
N CYS A 39 20.88 -69.24 9.78
CA CYS A 39 19.64 -68.48 9.76
C CYS A 39 19.34 -67.92 8.36
N HIS A 40 18.04 -67.85 8.06
CA HIS A 40 17.45 -67.16 6.92
C HIS A 40 16.64 -65.97 7.42
N LEU A 41 16.86 -64.83 6.80
CA LEU A 41 16.13 -63.60 7.07
C LEU A 41 15.18 -63.30 5.92
N ARG A 42 13.98 -62.84 6.24
CA ARG A 42 13.05 -62.25 5.26
C ARG A 42 12.57 -60.89 5.75
N TYR A 43 12.24 -60.02 4.82
CA TYR A 43 11.68 -58.72 5.13
C TYR A 43 10.54 -58.36 4.18
N ARG A 44 9.63 -57.51 4.63
CA ARG A 44 8.56 -56.94 3.80
C ARG A 44 8.31 -55.50 4.22
N ARG A 45 7.71 -54.71 3.33
CA ARG A 45 7.12 -53.43 3.73
C ARG A 45 5.90 -53.70 4.60
N VAL A 46 5.68 -52.91 5.65
CA VAL A 46 4.55 -53.11 6.57
C VAL A 46 3.20 -53.13 5.81
N ASN A 47 3.06 -52.30 4.78
CA ASN A 47 1.85 -52.21 3.93
C ASN A 47 1.82 -53.22 2.77
N SER A 48 2.72 -54.21 2.75
CA SER A 48 2.80 -55.23 1.70
C SER A 48 2.71 -56.62 2.32
N THR A 49 2.09 -57.54 1.59
CA THR A 49 2.03 -58.97 1.93
C THR A 49 3.18 -59.77 1.34
N ASN A 50 3.97 -59.16 0.44
CA ASN A 50 5.04 -59.85 -0.28
C ASN A 50 6.35 -59.85 0.53
N TRP A 51 6.78 -61.04 0.94
CA TRP A 51 8.05 -61.26 1.65
C TRP A 51 9.21 -61.43 0.67
N LYS A 52 10.27 -60.65 0.89
CA LYS A 52 11.55 -60.80 0.18
C LYS A 52 12.53 -61.61 1.04
N PRO A 53 13.01 -62.77 0.58
CA PRO A 53 14.05 -63.51 1.29
C PRO A 53 15.43 -62.87 1.07
N VAL A 54 16.28 -62.92 2.08
CA VAL A 54 17.71 -62.65 1.95
C VAL A 54 18.42 -63.96 1.64
N ILE A 55 19.13 -64.00 0.51
CA ILE A 55 19.75 -65.22 -0.03
C ILE A 55 21.01 -65.62 0.77
N GLN A 56 21.57 -64.69 1.54
CA GLN A 56 22.77 -64.91 2.34
C GLN A 56 22.48 -65.74 3.61
N ARG A 57 23.27 -66.80 3.80
CA ARG A 57 23.24 -67.64 5.01
C ARG A 57 23.98 -66.95 6.15
N MET A 58 23.33 -66.84 7.30
CA MET A 58 23.88 -66.18 8.49
C MET A 58 24.27 -67.24 9.51
N GLU A 59 25.57 -67.35 9.82
CA GLU A 59 26.10 -68.46 10.63
C GLU A 59 26.52 -68.04 12.05
N ASN A 60 26.60 -66.74 12.35
CA ASN A 60 27.04 -66.16 13.63
C ASN A 60 26.09 -65.03 14.07
N GLU A 61 26.13 -64.61 15.34
CA GLU A 61 25.37 -63.45 15.89
C GLU A 61 25.91 -62.08 15.44
N ARG A 62 26.47 -61.98 14.23
CA ARG A 62 26.94 -60.70 13.69
C ARG A 62 25.76 -59.95 13.11
N PRO A 63 25.59 -58.65 13.41
CA PRO A 63 24.52 -57.85 12.82
C PRO A 63 24.54 -57.91 11.30
N TYR A 64 23.36 -58.00 10.69
CA TYR A 64 23.19 -58.03 9.25
C TYR A 64 22.67 -56.70 8.73
N ASN A 65 23.29 -56.16 7.69
CA ASN A 65 22.88 -54.92 7.06
C ASN A 65 21.95 -55.23 5.89
N LEU A 66 20.64 -54.96 6.06
CA LEU A 66 19.67 -54.97 4.98
C LEU A 66 19.89 -53.76 4.09
N THR A 67 20.10 -53.98 2.79
CA THR A 67 20.40 -52.92 1.81
C THR A 67 19.34 -52.78 0.73
N GLY A 68 19.40 -51.70 -0.05
CA GLY A 68 18.47 -51.44 -1.16
C GLY A 68 17.05 -51.10 -0.72
N LEU A 69 16.89 -50.57 0.50
CA LEU A 69 15.59 -50.19 1.05
C LEU A 69 15.21 -48.77 0.62
N GLN A 70 13.90 -48.53 0.44
CA GLN A 70 13.36 -47.17 0.28
C GLN A 70 13.49 -46.39 1.60
N VAL A 71 13.84 -45.10 1.52
CA VAL A 71 13.97 -44.16 2.64
C VAL A 71 12.61 -43.78 3.24
N LEU A 72 12.57 -43.42 4.53
CA LEU A 72 11.34 -43.11 5.28
C LEU A 72 10.21 -44.14 5.09
N ARG A 73 10.59 -45.42 5.10
CA ARG A 73 9.65 -46.54 5.03
C ARG A 73 9.87 -47.51 6.16
N GLN A 74 8.77 -48.11 6.61
CA GLN A 74 8.76 -49.13 7.64
C GLN A 74 8.85 -50.52 7.01
N TYR A 75 9.75 -51.34 7.55
CA TYR A 75 9.97 -52.71 7.15
C TYR A 75 9.79 -53.63 8.35
N ALA A 76 8.99 -54.69 8.15
CA ALA A 76 8.89 -55.79 9.09
C ALA A 76 9.93 -56.85 8.71
N VAL A 77 10.69 -57.29 9.70
CA VAL A 77 11.76 -58.29 9.55
C VAL A 77 11.42 -59.50 10.42
N SER A 78 11.67 -60.69 9.88
CA SER A 78 11.48 -61.96 10.60
C SER A 78 12.58 -62.94 10.19
N MET A 79 12.97 -63.81 11.11
CA MET A 79 14.10 -64.72 10.93
C MET A 79 13.78 -66.15 11.39
N GLN A 80 14.39 -67.12 10.74
CA GLN A 80 14.24 -68.55 11.04
C GLN A 80 15.62 -69.20 10.99
N CYS A 81 15.90 -70.16 11.87
CA CYS A 81 17.20 -70.81 11.94
C CYS A 81 17.08 -72.34 11.97
N ARG A 82 18.17 -73.01 11.64
CA ARG A 82 18.36 -74.45 11.86
C ARG A 82 19.79 -74.75 12.27
N VAL A 83 19.99 -75.84 13.01
CA VAL A 83 21.33 -76.40 13.25
C VAL A 83 21.83 -77.04 11.95
N LYS A 84 23.13 -76.92 11.61
CA LYS A 84 23.67 -77.49 10.35
C LYS A 84 23.45 -79.00 10.22
N THR A 85 23.40 -79.71 11.35
CA THR A 85 23.18 -81.17 11.44
C THR A 85 21.71 -81.57 11.38
N SER A 86 20.77 -80.60 11.41
CA SER A 86 19.33 -80.86 11.43
C SER A 86 18.68 -80.49 10.09
N GLU A 87 17.75 -81.32 9.64
CA GLU A 87 16.96 -81.04 8.44
C GLU A 87 15.80 -80.07 8.71
N PHE A 88 15.40 -79.90 9.97
CA PHE A 88 14.24 -79.11 10.37
C PHE A 88 14.62 -77.66 10.71
N TRP A 89 13.89 -76.72 10.11
CA TRP A 89 13.92 -75.30 10.47
C TRP A 89 13.03 -75.00 11.68
N SER A 90 13.37 -73.95 12.43
CA SER A 90 12.53 -73.39 13.50
C SER A 90 11.20 -72.84 12.96
N SER A 91 10.30 -72.31 13.78
CA SER A 91 9.30 -71.36 13.28
C SER A 91 9.96 -70.04 12.87
N TRP A 92 9.24 -69.18 12.14
CA TRP A 92 9.65 -67.80 11.96
C TRP A 92 9.51 -67.04 13.28
N SER A 93 10.47 -66.17 13.58
CA SER A 93 10.42 -65.26 14.72
C SER A 93 9.26 -64.27 14.62
N GLU A 94 8.90 -63.66 15.74
CA GLU A 94 8.04 -62.49 15.76
C GLU A 94 8.59 -61.38 14.86
N GLU A 95 7.67 -60.59 14.30
CA GLU A 95 8.02 -59.50 13.40
C GLU A 95 8.52 -58.30 14.19
N THR A 96 9.73 -57.84 13.87
CA THR A 96 10.27 -56.58 14.41
C THR A 96 10.26 -55.53 13.31
N ILE A 97 9.80 -54.33 13.64
CA ILE A 97 9.65 -53.23 12.68
C ILE A 97 10.83 -52.26 12.83
N GLY A 98 11.46 -51.93 11.71
CA GLY A 98 12.44 -50.84 11.63
C GLY A 98 12.02 -49.80 10.59
N THR A 99 12.40 -48.54 10.83
CA THR A 99 12.15 -47.43 9.90
C THR A 99 13.47 -46.93 9.32
N THR A 100 13.57 -46.86 7.99
CA THR A 100 14.74 -46.30 7.32
C THR A 100 14.87 -44.79 7.58
N GLY A 101 16.10 -44.28 7.58
CA GLY A 101 16.39 -42.85 7.74
C GLY A 101 15.83 -41.99 6.61
N GLY A 102 15.71 -40.68 6.85
CA GLY A 102 15.38 -39.70 5.81
C GLY A 102 16.62 -39.19 5.09
N LEU A 103 16.41 -38.59 3.94
CA LEU A 103 17.48 -37.88 3.23
C LEU A 103 17.64 -36.47 3.79
N ALA A 104 18.88 -35.96 3.73
CA ALA A 104 19.11 -34.54 3.91
C ALA A 104 18.35 -33.78 2.81
N PRO A 105 17.80 -32.60 3.11
CA PRO A 105 17.09 -31.83 2.11
C PRO A 105 18.02 -31.44 0.96
N ASN A 106 17.53 -31.51 -0.28
CA ASN A 106 18.32 -31.21 -1.49
C ASN A 106 17.78 -30.00 -2.26
N SER A 107 16.65 -29.42 -1.87
CA SER A 107 16.07 -28.27 -2.55
C SER A 107 16.59 -26.98 -1.93
N ILE A 108 16.87 -25.98 -2.76
CA ILE A 108 17.18 -24.61 -2.34
C ILE A 108 15.86 -23.92 -1.92
N LEU A 109 15.92 -23.00 -0.96
CA LEU A 109 14.77 -22.17 -0.57
C LEU A 109 14.49 -21.07 -1.60
N ASP A 110 13.22 -20.80 -1.87
CA ASP A 110 12.79 -19.60 -2.61
C ASP A 110 12.91 -18.37 -1.71
N LEU A 111 14.15 -17.93 -1.48
CA LEU A 111 14.49 -16.84 -0.57
C LEU A 111 14.32 -15.47 -1.24
N TRP A 112 13.64 -14.55 -0.56
CA TRP A 112 13.37 -13.19 -1.00
C TRP A 112 13.56 -12.17 0.14
N ARG A 113 13.61 -10.89 -0.24
CA ARG A 113 13.87 -9.78 0.68
C ARG A 113 12.99 -8.57 0.41
N VAL A 114 12.66 -7.87 1.48
CA VAL A 114 12.02 -6.55 1.46
C VAL A 114 12.93 -5.58 2.20
N LEU A 115 13.37 -4.53 1.51
CA LEU A 115 14.16 -3.47 2.14
C LEU A 115 13.24 -2.47 2.83
N GLY A 116 13.56 -2.10 4.06
CA GLY A 116 12.98 -0.95 4.75
C GLY A 116 13.70 0.36 4.43
N PRO A 117 13.15 1.50 4.89
CA PRO A 117 13.78 2.80 4.74
C PRO A 117 15.14 2.84 5.47
N ALA A 118 16.06 3.61 4.91
CA ALA A 118 17.32 3.91 5.59
C ALA A 118 17.02 4.83 6.78
N GLN A 119 17.56 4.48 7.93
CA GLN A 119 17.52 5.28 9.14
C GLN A 119 18.61 6.37 9.11
N PRO A 120 18.51 7.41 9.96
CA PRO A 120 19.48 8.51 9.99
C PRO A 120 20.93 8.08 10.31
N ASP A 121 21.10 6.94 10.98
CA ASP A 121 22.38 6.30 11.27
C ASP A 121 22.97 5.54 10.07
N GLY A 122 22.27 5.53 8.94
CA GLY A 122 22.61 4.79 7.73
C GLY A 122 22.23 3.31 7.78
N GLY A 123 21.70 2.82 8.90
CA GLY A 123 21.20 1.45 9.03
C GLY A 123 19.87 1.26 8.29
N ARG A 124 19.50 0.01 8.03
CA ARG A 124 18.18 -0.31 7.50
C ARG A 124 17.67 -1.64 8.00
N THR A 125 16.35 -1.72 8.15
CA THR A 125 15.68 -2.99 8.42
C THR A 125 15.50 -3.76 7.13
N VAL A 126 15.81 -5.05 7.12
CA VAL A 126 15.59 -5.96 5.99
C VAL A 126 14.72 -7.11 6.47
N GLN A 127 13.55 -7.28 5.86
CA GLN A 127 12.71 -8.44 6.10
C GLN A 127 13.06 -9.52 5.08
N LEU A 128 13.50 -10.67 5.57
CA LEU A 128 13.70 -11.88 4.78
C LEU A 128 12.43 -12.71 4.78
N LEU A 129 12.09 -13.24 3.62
CA LEU A 129 10.92 -14.07 3.37
C LEU A 129 11.36 -15.30 2.59
N TRP A 130 10.82 -16.48 2.89
CA TRP A 130 11.05 -17.65 2.06
C TRP A 130 9.84 -18.57 2.06
N LYS A 131 9.64 -19.30 0.96
CA LYS A 131 8.57 -20.29 0.87
C LYS A 131 8.95 -21.58 1.58
N GLU A 132 7.94 -22.33 2.02
CA GLU A 132 8.17 -23.69 2.50
C GLU A 132 8.83 -24.53 1.41
N ALA A 133 9.77 -25.39 1.81
CA ALA A 133 10.40 -26.31 0.89
C ALA A 133 9.34 -27.21 0.24
N ARG A 134 9.54 -27.53 -1.05
CA ARG A 134 8.64 -28.42 -1.78
C ARG A 134 8.55 -29.76 -1.07
N VAL A 135 7.34 -30.32 -0.99
CA VAL A 135 7.11 -31.60 -0.30
C VAL A 135 7.89 -32.71 -1.03
N ASP A 136 8.96 -33.19 -0.40
CA ASP A 136 9.70 -34.38 -0.85
C ASP A 136 9.34 -35.56 0.08
N PRO A 137 8.76 -36.65 -0.44
CA PRO A 137 8.42 -37.84 0.36
C PRO A 137 9.64 -38.54 0.98
N SER A 138 10.86 -38.16 0.61
CA SER A 138 12.14 -38.71 1.07
C SER A 138 12.77 -37.90 2.20
N VAL A 139 12.27 -36.68 2.46
CA VAL A 139 12.79 -35.73 3.44
C VAL A 139 11.79 -35.58 4.57
N ARG A 140 12.27 -35.51 5.82
CA ARG A 140 11.39 -35.31 6.99
C ARG A 140 10.97 -33.85 7.12
N LYS A 141 10.02 -33.61 8.01
CA LYS A 141 9.55 -32.25 8.33
C LYS A 141 10.71 -31.36 8.78
N THR A 142 10.73 -30.14 8.26
CA THR A 142 11.67 -29.07 8.65
C THR A 142 11.55 -28.75 10.13
N LEU A 143 12.71 -28.63 10.80
CA LEU A 143 12.80 -28.30 12.23
C LEU A 143 12.99 -26.80 12.45
N GLY A 144 13.68 -26.11 11.53
CA GLY A 144 13.93 -24.68 11.59
C GLY A 144 14.85 -24.21 10.48
N TYR A 145 15.24 -22.94 10.58
CA TYR A 145 16.05 -22.22 9.60
C TYR A 145 17.27 -21.61 10.29
N ASN A 146 18.43 -21.77 9.66
CA ASN A 146 19.66 -21.09 10.06
C ASN A 146 19.97 -20.01 9.04
N ILE A 147 20.24 -18.82 9.55
CA ILE A 147 20.53 -17.62 8.79
C ILE A 147 21.93 -17.19 9.16
N TRP A 148 22.73 -16.87 8.17
CA TRP A 148 23.98 -16.18 8.40
C TRP A 148 24.17 -15.03 7.43
N TYR A 149 24.78 -13.98 7.93
CA TYR A 149 25.04 -12.78 7.16
C TYR A 149 26.36 -12.16 7.58
N PHE A 150 26.99 -11.47 6.64
CA PHE A 150 28.24 -10.78 6.85
C PHE A 150 28.35 -9.59 5.89
N PRO A 151 29.05 -8.51 6.28
CA PRO A 151 29.39 -7.43 5.37
C PRO A 151 30.26 -7.98 4.23
N GLU A 152 30.01 -7.54 3.00
CA GLU A 152 30.75 -7.99 1.81
C GLU A 152 32.27 -7.74 1.93
N ASN A 153 32.64 -6.66 2.62
CA ASN A 153 34.04 -6.27 2.83
C ASN A 153 34.73 -7.02 3.99
N GLU A 154 33.97 -7.65 4.89
CA GLU A 154 34.48 -8.26 6.11
C GLU A 154 33.83 -9.62 6.38
N THR A 155 34.24 -10.63 5.60
CA THR A 155 33.72 -12.01 5.71
C THR A 155 33.98 -12.68 7.08
N ALA A 156 34.94 -12.15 7.85
CA ALA A 156 35.23 -12.62 9.20
C ALA A 156 34.14 -12.26 10.22
N ALA A 157 33.38 -11.19 9.98
CA ALA A 157 32.28 -10.74 10.85
C ALA A 157 30.97 -11.48 10.52
N LYS A 158 31.02 -12.82 10.56
CA LYS A 158 29.87 -13.68 10.27
C LYS A 158 28.94 -13.76 11.48
N GLU A 159 27.75 -13.19 11.35
CA GLU A 159 26.68 -13.31 12.32
C GLU A 159 25.78 -14.49 11.98
N THR A 160 25.21 -15.13 13.01
CA THR A 160 24.32 -16.30 12.84
C THR A 160 23.06 -16.11 13.66
N SER A 161 21.94 -16.55 13.10
CA SER A 161 20.63 -16.49 13.73
C SER A 161 19.82 -17.73 13.37
N THR A 162 18.93 -18.16 14.26
CA THR A 162 18.06 -19.31 14.04
C THR A 162 16.62 -18.89 14.27
N THR A 163 15.71 -19.37 13.42
CA THR A 163 14.27 -19.11 13.54
C THR A 163 13.48 -20.36 13.16
N ALA A 164 12.30 -20.53 13.75
CA ALA A 164 11.33 -21.53 13.34
C ALA A 164 10.30 -20.97 12.33
N ASN A 165 10.24 -19.64 12.18
CA ASN A 165 9.29 -18.96 11.31
C ASN A 165 9.81 -18.88 9.86
N GLN A 166 8.92 -18.67 8.89
CA GLN A 166 9.25 -18.48 7.47
C GLN A 166 9.62 -17.03 7.10
N GLU A 167 9.79 -16.20 8.11
CA GLU A 167 10.24 -14.82 7.99
C GLU A 167 11.23 -14.47 9.09
N PHE A 168 12.11 -13.52 8.80
CA PHE A 168 13.06 -12.99 9.77
C PHE A 168 13.41 -11.53 9.46
N LYS A 169 13.51 -10.69 10.49
CA LYS A 169 13.88 -9.28 10.33
C LYS A 169 15.32 -9.08 10.78
N LEU A 170 16.14 -8.54 9.89
CA LEU A 170 17.51 -8.13 10.13
C LEU A 170 17.62 -6.62 10.26
N HIS A 171 18.51 -6.16 11.13
CA HIS A 171 18.94 -4.77 11.17
C HIS A 171 20.39 -4.72 10.69
N LEU A 172 20.60 -4.14 9.51
CA LEU A 172 21.90 -4.10 8.84
C LEU A 172 22.41 -2.68 8.77
N GLY A 173 23.74 -2.51 8.77
CA GLY A 173 24.38 -1.21 8.58
C GLY A 173 24.25 -0.66 7.15
N SER A 174 24.95 0.42 6.85
CA SER A 174 24.89 1.12 5.56
C SER A 174 25.59 0.41 4.39
N GLY A 175 26.50 -0.53 4.71
CA GLY A 175 27.27 -1.30 3.73
C GLY A 175 26.47 -2.40 3.02
N ALA A 176 27.13 -3.07 2.07
CA ALA A 176 26.57 -4.23 1.39
C ALA A 176 26.77 -5.50 2.23
N TYR A 177 25.79 -6.39 2.21
CA TYR A 177 25.79 -7.65 2.96
C TYR A 177 25.45 -8.83 2.05
N LEU A 178 26.07 -9.97 2.33
CA LEU A 178 25.60 -11.26 1.82
C LEU A 178 24.80 -11.94 2.92
N VAL A 179 23.62 -12.42 2.55
CA VAL A 179 22.70 -13.12 3.46
C VAL A 179 22.39 -14.47 2.88
N SER A 180 22.49 -15.48 3.72
CA SER A 180 22.25 -16.86 3.33
C SER A 180 21.35 -17.56 4.33
N VAL A 181 20.46 -18.38 3.80
CA VAL A 181 19.48 -19.14 4.58
C VAL A 181 19.52 -20.59 4.17
N VAL A 182 19.54 -21.47 5.17
CA VAL A 182 19.34 -22.91 5.01
C VAL A 182 18.24 -23.36 5.94
N TYR A 183 17.55 -24.43 5.55
CA TYR A 183 16.65 -25.14 6.46
C TYR A 183 17.26 -26.48 6.85
N TYR A 184 16.96 -26.92 8.07
CA TYR A 184 17.50 -28.17 8.59
C TYR A 184 16.40 -29.10 9.06
N THR A 185 16.69 -30.39 8.90
CA THR A 185 15.89 -31.51 9.40
C THR A 185 16.78 -32.33 10.33
N CYS A 186 16.22 -33.34 10.99
CA CYS A 186 17.04 -34.30 11.74
C CYS A 186 17.96 -35.14 10.84
N ASP A 187 17.74 -35.12 9.52
CA ASP A 187 18.50 -35.93 8.56
C ASP A 187 19.62 -35.16 7.86
N GLY A 188 19.67 -33.83 7.99
CA GLY A 188 20.71 -32.95 7.43
C GLY A 188 20.21 -31.52 7.16
N VAL A 189 21.04 -30.75 6.47
CA VAL A 189 20.82 -29.33 6.12
C VAL A 189 20.65 -29.20 4.60
N SER A 190 19.80 -28.26 4.17
CA SER A 190 19.61 -27.96 2.75
C SER A 190 20.82 -27.29 2.11
N PRO A 191 20.89 -27.24 0.76
CA PRO A 191 21.74 -26.29 0.07
C PRO A 191 21.45 -24.84 0.49
N GLU A 192 22.47 -24.00 0.38
CA GLU A 192 22.44 -22.59 0.77
C GLU A 192 21.68 -21.74 -0.26
N ALA A 193 20.67 -21.00 0.20
CA ALA A 193 20.04 -19.94 -0.59
C ALA A 193 20.68 -18.61 -0.21
N THR A 194 21.36 -17.95 -1.14
CA THR A 194 22.10 -16.71 -0.91
C THR A 194 21.50 -15.56 -1.71
N LEU A 195 21.48 -14.36 -1.10
CA LEU A 195 21.12 -13.11 -1.74
C LEU A 195 22.06 -12.00 -1.31
N ARG A 196 22.22 -10.98 -2.17
CA ARG A 196 22.96 -9.76 -1.84
C ARG A 196 22.01 -8.62 -1.44
N ILE A 197 22.40 -7.93 -0.38
CA ILE A 197 21.81 -6.73 0.17
C ILE A 197 22.73 -5.57 -0.24
N PRO A 198 22.36 -4.70 -1.20
CA PRO A 198 23.23 -3.64 -1.71
C PRO A 198 23.42 -2.54 -0.66
N ALA A 199 24.51 -1.79 -0.70
CA ALA A 199 24.69 -0.65 0.20
C ALA A 199 23.61 0.43 -0.03
N VAL A 200 23.36 1.29 0.97
CA VAL A 200 22.27 2.30 0.91
C VAL A 200 22.46 3.29 -0.25
N HIS A 201 23.70 3.64 -0.57
CA HIS A 201 24.05 4.62 -1.62
C HIS A 201 24.73 3.98 -2.84
N GLU A 202 24.62 2.66 -3.00
CA GLU A 202 25.17 1.95 -4.14
C GLU A 202 24.39 2.30 -5.40
N LYS A 203 25.10 2.59 -6.51
CA LYS A 203 24.45 2.81 -7.81
C LYS A 203 23.80 1.50 -8.26
N PRO A 204 22.47 1.43 -8.34
CA PRO A 204 21.81 0.16 -8.58
C PRO A 204 21.78 -0.18 -10.07
N LEU A 205 21.72 -1.47 -10.39
CA LEU A 205 21.48 -1.95 -11.74
C LEU A 205 20.05 -1.56 -12.16
N GLN A 206 19.90 -0.84 -13.26
CA GLN A 206 18.60 -0.49 -13.84
C GLN A 206 18.63 -0.81 -15.33
N CYS A 207 17.83 -1.79 -15.75
CA CYS A 207 17.80 -2.25 -17.14
C CYS A 207 16.38 -2.43 -17.70
N ILE A 208 15.33 -2.25 -16.90
CA ILE A 208 13.95 -2.32 -17.37
C ILE A 208 13.52 -0.94 -17.83
N GLU A 209 13.13 -0.84 -19.10
CA GLU A 209 12.75 0.42 -19.74
C GLU A 209 11.24 0.66 -19.69
N ALA A 210 10.47 -0.41 -19.93
CA ALA A 210 9.02 -0.35 -19.97
C ALA A 210 8.41 -1.64 -19.40
N LEU A 211 7.23 -1.49 -18.81
CA LEU A 211 6.42 -2.56 -18.24
C LEU A 211 4.99 -2.41 -18.74
N GLN A 212 4.41 -3.50 -19.25
CA GLN A 212 3.06 -3.53 -19.79
C GLN A 212 2.28 -4.67 -19.14
N VAL A 213 0.97 -4.46 -18.96
CA VAL A 213 0.08 -5.45 -18.38
C VAL A 213 -1.10 -5.69 -19.31
N TYR A 214 -1.27 -6.95 -19.70
CA TYR A 214 -2.39 -7.43 -20.47
C TYR A 214 -3.30 -8.28 -19.60
N ARG A 215 -4.60 -8.13 -19.81
CA ARG A 215 -5.61 -8.77 -18.97
C ARG A 215 -6.47 -9.66 -19.82
N SER A 216 -6.56 -10.92 -19.40
CA SER A 216 -7.43 -11.92 -19.98
C SER A 216 -8.48 -12.36 -18.96
N GLN A 217 -9.40 -13.26 -19.35
CA GLN A 217 -10.45 -13.75 -18.45
C GLN A 217 -9.88 -14.61 -17.30
N ASP A 218 -8.84 -15.40 -17.60
CA ASP A 218 -8.30 -16.41 -16.68
C ASP A 218 -6.90 -16.09 -16.15
N HIS A 219 -6.23 -15.08 -16.71
CA HIS A 219 -4.86 -14.72 -16.37
C HIS A 219 -4.55 -13.24 -16.58
N LEU A 220 -3.55 -12.77 -15.86
CA LEU A 220 -2.89 -11.48 -16.01
C LEU A 220 -1.50 -11.72 -16.60
N GLU A 221 -1.20 -11.10 -17.74
CA GLU A 221 0.13 -11.17 -18.35
C GLU A 221 0.87 -9.85 -18.13
N VAL A 222 2.12 -9.95 -17.70
CA VAL A 222 3.01 -8.82 -17.47
C VAL A 222 4.21 -9.01 -18.38
N GLU A 223 4.46 -8.04 -19.26
CA GLU A 223 5.57 -8.05 -20.22
C GLU A 223 6.49 -6.86 -19.95
N TRP A 224 7.81 -7.08 -20.03
CA TRP A 224 8.80 -6.03 -19.81
C TRP A 224 9.83 -5.96 -20.92
N GLN A 225 10.25 -4.73 -21.22
CA GLN A 225 11.33 -4.43 -22.16
C GLN A 225 12.60 -4.10 -21.38
N THR A 226 13.73 -4.59 -21.88
CA THR A 226 15.03 -4.41 -21.22
C THR A 226 16.12 -4.04 -22.21
N SER A 227 17.00 -3.13 -21.78
CA SER A 227 18.21 -2.73 -22.51
C SER A 227 19.40 -3.66 -22.28
N ALA A 228 19.37 -4.50 -21.24
CA ALA A 228 20.47 -5.40 -20.89
C ALA A 228 20.23 -6.80 -21.45
N ALA A 229 21.24 -7.35 -22.13
CA ALA A 229 21.20 -8.73 -22.62
C ALA A 229 21.53 -9.78 -21.54
N GLU A 230 22.14 -9.37 -20.43
CA GLU A 230 22.78 -10.25 -19.43
C GLU A 230 21.98 -10.32 -18.10
N VAL A 231 20.68 -10.63 -18.16
CA VAL A 231 19.89 -10.89 -16.94
C VAL A 231 19.64 -12.40 -16.79
N ASP A 232 20.11 -12.99 -15.70
CA ASP A 232 20.01 -14.44 -15.45
C ASP A 232 18.57 -14.86 -15.11
N ARG A 233 17.93 -14.08 -14.24
CA ARG A 233 16.57 -14.33 -13.75
C ARG A 233 15.88 -13.04 -13.35
N TRP A 234 14.57 -13.12 -13.24
CA TRP A 234 13.69 -12.04 -12.83
C TRP A 234 12.95 -12.45 -11.57
N VAL A 235 12.63 -11.47 -10.74
CA VAL A 235 11.69 -11.67 -9.64
C VAL A 235 10.48 -10.79 -9.86
N ILE A 236 9.32 -11.42 -9.83
CA ILE A 236 8.04 -10.75 -9.97
C ILE A 236 7.45 -10.73 -8.58
N GLU A 237 7.36 -9.56 -7.97
CA GLU A 237 6.71 -9.33 -6.68
C GLU A 237 5.34 -8.71 -6.92
N TRP A 238 4.30 -9.22 -6.26
CA TRP A 238 2.99 -8.59 -6.26
C TRP A 238 2.38 -8.59 -4.86
N PHE A 239 1.71 -7.49 -4.55
CA PHE A 239 0.98 -7.31 -3.30
C PHE A 239 -0.19 -6.35 -3.50
N PRO A 240 -1.27 -6.46 -2.71
CA PRO A 240 -2.41 -5.58 -2.86
C PRO A 240 -2.01 -4.16 -2.44
N ASP A 241 -2.37 -3.16 -3.25
CA ASP A 241 -2.10 -1.75 -2.99
C ASP A 241 -3.14 -1.22 -1.97
N LEU A 242 -2.92 -1.55 -0.70
CA LEU A 242 -3.72 -1.09 0.44
C LEU A 242 -2.90 -0.11 1.28
N GLU A 243 -3.59 0.80 1.96
CA GLU A 243 -2.98 1.77 2.89
C GLU A 243 -2.43 1.13 4.18
N THR A 244 -2.54 -0.20 4.35
CA THR A 244 -2.13 -0.91 5.56
C THR A 244 -0.72 -1.47 5.43
N GLU A 245 0.10 -1.34 6.49
CA GLU A 245 1.54 -1.64 6.48
C GLU A 245 1.89 -3.15 6.41
N ASN A 246 0.96 -4.04 6.75
CA ASN A 246 1.20 -5.50 6.75
C ASN A 246 0.60 -6.17 5.52
N LEU A 247 1.28 -5.99 4.38
CA LEU A 247 0.88 -6.57 3.10
C LEU A 247 1.53 -7.94 2.93
N GLU A 248 0.70 -8.98 2.79
CA GLU A 248 1.16 -10.30 2.36
C GLU A 248 1.72 -10.16 0.94
N ARG A 249 3.04 -10.33 0.82
CA ARG A 249 3.74 -10.25 -0.46
C ARG A 249 3.84 -11.62 -1.07
N SER A 250 3.55 -11.67 -2.36
CA SER A 250 3.79 -12.85 -3.17
C SER A 250 4.91 -12.55 -4.16
N TRP A 251 5.75 -13.53 -4.40
CA TRP A 251 6.83 -13.40 -5.38
C TRP A 251 7.07 -14.70 -6.13
N GLU A 252 7.64 -14.60 -7.32
CA GLU A 252 8.04 -15.73 -8.15
C GLU A 252 9.33 -15.42 -8.90
N PHE A 253 10.20 -16.44 -9.00
CA PHE A 253 11.41 -16.39 -9.81
C PHE A 253 11.10 -16.90 -11.21
N VAL A 254 11.49 -16.13 -12.23
CA VAL A 254 11.29 -16.48 -13.64
C VAL A 254 12.61 -16.35 -14.37
N SER A 255 12.96 -17.33 -15.20
CA SER A 255 14.21 -17.35 -15.96
C SER A 255 13.92 -17.50 -17.44
N GLN A 256 14.79 -16.95 -18.29
CA GLN A 256 14.76 -17.12 -19.76
C GLN A 256 13.48 -16.61 -20.46
N THR A 257 12.68 -15.77 -19.80
CA THR A 257 11.51 -15.11 -20.41
C THR A 257 11.51 -13.61 -20.11
N ARG A 258 10.69 -12.86 -20.87
CA ARG A 258 10.43 -11.42 -20.67
C ARG A 258 8.96 -11.13 -20.36
N ASN A 259 8.23 -12.18 -20.07
CA ASN A 259 6.84 -12.12 -19.66
C ASN A 259 6.61 -13.06 -18.48
N TRP A 260 5.57 -12.74 -17.71
CA TRP A 260 5.07 -13.54 -16.61
C TRP A 260 3.55 -13.58 -16.67
N THR A 261 2.99 -14.75 -16.36
CA THR A 261 1.55 -14.97 -16.37
C THR A 261 1.08 -15.29 -14.95
N GLY A 262 0.41 -14.33 -14.32
CA GLY A 262 -0.28 -14.52 -13.05
C GLY A 262 -1.65 -15.15 -13.27
N ARG A 263 -1.91 -16.29 -12.62
CA ARG A 263 -3.19 -16.99 -12.71
C ARG A 263 -4.25 -16.36 -11.81
N ALA A 264 -5.52 -16.63 -12.09
CA ALA A 264 -6.64 -16.10 -11.32
C ALA A 264 -6.58 -16.40 -9.81
N ASP A 265 -6.04 -17.56 -9.41
CA ASP A 265 -5.85 -17.97 -8.01
C ASP A 265 -4.87 -17.07 -7.24
N ASN A 266 -3.99 -16.35 -7.94
CA ASN A 266 -3.05 -15.42 -7.31
C ASN A 266 -3.69 -14.07 -6.92
N PHE A 267 -4.91 -13.79 -7.40
CA PHE A 267 -5.50 -12.45 -7.30
C PHE A 267 -6.94 -12.47 -6.77
N VAL A 268 -7.21 -11.56 -5.85
CA VAL A 268 -8.58 -11.30 -5.40
C VAL A 268 -9.24 -10.31 -6.38
N PRO A 269 -10.45 -10.64 -6.91
CA PRO A 269 -11.18 -9.73 -7.80
C PRO A 269 -11.41 -8.34 -7.19
N PHE A 270 -11.42 -7.31 -8.03
CA PHE A 270 -11.70 -5.91 -7.66
C PHE A 270 -10.69 -5.26 -6.71
N ARG A 271 -9.52 -5.89 -6.48
CA ARG A 271 -8.40 -5.28 -5.76
C ARG A 271 -7.33 -4.80 -6.74
N CYS A 272 -6.75 -3.64 -6.42
CA CYS A 272 -5.56 -3.15 -7.10
C CYS A 272 -4.34 -3.87 -6.54
N TYR A 273 -3.48 -4.36 -7.41
CA TYR A 273 -2.18 -4.93 -7.05
C TYR A 273 -1.08 -4.04 -7.60
N ASN A 274 -0.04 -3.84 -6.79
CA ASN A 274 1.23 -3.33 -7.29
C ASN A 274 2.11 -4.52 -7.69
N ILE A 275 2.53 -4.55 -8.95
CA ILE A 275 3.35 -5.62 -9.52
C ILE A 275 4.70 -5.01 -9.88
N SER A 276 5.77 -5.59 -9.35
CA SER A 276 7.14 -5.11 -9.51
C SER A 276 8.00 -6.21 -10.12
N VAL A 277 8.78 -5.86 -11.14
CA VAL A 277 9.71 -6.78 -11.80
C VAL A 277 11.13 -6.34 -11.48
N TYR A 278 11.92 -7.24 -10.87
CA TYR A 278 13.30 -7.02 -10.47
C TYR A 278 14.24 -7.82 -11.39
N PRO A 279 15.27 -7.19 -12.00
CA PRO A 279 16.33 -7.91 -12.67
C PRO A 279 17.29 -8.54 -11.65
N VAL A 280 17.76 -9.75 -11.91
CA VAL A 280 18.75 -10.44 -11.07
C VAL A 280 19.89 -10.99 -11.91
N VAL A 281 21.11 -10.65 -11.52
CA VAL A 281 22.37 -11.09 -12.14
C VAL A 281 23.24 -11.72 -11.05
N GLY A 282 23.45 -13.03 -11.12
CA GLY A 282 24.03 -13.83 -10.04
C GLY A 282 23.24 -13.68 -8.73
N VAL A 283 23.86 -13.02 -7.75
CA VAL A 283 23.27 -12.71 -6.43
C VAL A 283 22.78 -11.27 -6.32
N ASP A 284 23.11 -10.42 -7.30
CA ASP A 284 22.73 -9.01 -7.34
C ASP A 284 21.31 -8.84 -7.86
N VAL A 285 20.54 -8.03 -7.14
CA VAL A 285 19.16 -7.66 -7.51
C VAL A 285 19.16 -6.18 -7.85
N GLY A 286 18.74 -5.83 -9.06
CA GLY A 286 18.63 -4.44 -9.53
C GLY A 286 17.29 -3.79 -9.18
N VAL A 287 17.16 -2.51 -9.56
CA VAL A 287 15.97 -1.68 -9.29
C VAL A 287 14.75 -2.27 -9.98
N PRO A 288 13.60 -2.36 -9.28
CA PRO A 288 12.37 -2.79 -9.91
C PRO A 288 11.78 -1.75 -10.84
N HIS A 289 11.03 -2.21 -11.83
CA HIS A 289 9.99 -1.40 -12.46
C HIS A 289 8.63 -1.90 -12.01
N SER A 290 7.70 -0.98 -11.73
CA SER A 290 6.44 -1.32 -11.08
C SER A 290 5.24 -0.74 -11.80
N ILE A 291 4.14 -1.49 -11.78
CA ILE A 291 2.88 -1.12 -12.43
C ILE A 291 1.71 -1.59 -11.57
N GLN A 292 0.65 -0.78 -11.59
CA GLN A 292 -0.59 -1.15 -10.93
C GLN A 292 -1.50 -1.90 -11.89
N ALA A 293 -2.16 -2.94 -11.39
CA ALA A 293 -3.11 -3.72 -12.18
C ALA A 293 -4.27 -4.23 -11.34
N TYR A 294 -5.45 -4.30 -11.97
CA TYR A 294 -6.58 -5.06 -11.46
C TYR A 294 -6.72 -6.34 -12.30
N PHE A 295 -6.78 -7.50 -11.64
CA PHE A 295 -7.12 -8.75 -12.30
C PHE A 295 -8.53 -8.67 -12.91
N LYS A 296 -9.49 -8.18 -12.12
CA LYS A 296 -10.87 -7.93 -12.56
C LYS A 296 -11.36 -6.59 -12.04
N GLU A 297 -11.86 -5.74 -12.93
CA GLU A 297 -12.47 -4.46 -12.59
C GLU A 297 -13.99 -4.59 -12.41
N GLY A 298 -14.56 -3.69 -11.63
CA GLY A 298 -15.97 -3.60 -11.32
C GLY A 298 -16.39 -2.16 -11.09
N ILE A 299 -17.71 -1.95 -11.02
CA ILE A 299 -18.30 -0.64 -10.71
C ILE A 299 -17.86 -0.21 -9.30
N PRO A 300 -17.51 1.08 -9.09
CA PRO A 300 -17.19 1.59 -7.76
C PRO A 300 -18.30 1.25 -6.75
N LEU A 301 -17.90 0.91 -5.53
CA LEU A 301 -18.82 0.62 -4.42
C LEU A 301 -19.63 1.85 -4.03
N GLU A 302 -18.90 2.96 -3.88
CA GLU A 302 -19.42 4.26 -3.49
C GLU A 302 -19.05 5.29 -4.55
N GLY A 303 -19.91 6.27 -4.72
CA GLY A 303 -19.60 7.43 -5.56
C GLY A 303 -18.86 8.50 -4.76
N PRO A 304 -18.27 9.49 -5.44
CA PRO A 304 -17.47 10.52 -4.81
C PRO A 304 -18.32 11.44 -3.93
N LEU A 305 -17.77 11.85 -2.79
CA LEU A 305 -18.40 12.82 -1.89
C LEU A 305 -18.13 14.23 -2.40
N ALA A 306 -19.18 14.89 -2.90
CA ALA A 306 -19.10 16.18 -3.55
C ALA A 306 -19.76 17.30 -2.73
N LYS A 307 -19.23 18.52 -2.86
CA LYS A 307 -19.75 19.74 -2.24
C LYS A 307 -19.63 20.92 -3.22
N ALA A 308 -20.53 21.89 -3.12
CA ALA A 308 -20.42 23.15 -3.85
C ALA A 308 -19.62 24.18 -3.05
N GLN A 309 -18.81 24.97 -3.76
CA GLN A 309 -18.01 26.09 -3.26
C GLN A 309 -18.07 27.23 -4.27
N ASN A 310 -17.66 28.44 -3.85
CA ASN A 310 -17.61 29.64 -4.71
C ASN A 310 -18.90 29.87 -5.51
N ILE A 311 -20.04 29.81 -4.83
CA ILE A 311 -21.35 29.93 -5.45
C ILE A 311 -21.62 31.41 -5.77
N SER A 312 -21.86 31.71 -7.03
CA SER A 312 -22.22 33.05 -7.52
C SER A 312 -23.65 33.07 -8.08
N ALA A 313 -24.03 34.17 -8.73
CA ALA A 313 -25.32 34.28 -9.40
C ALA A 313 -25.42 33.40 -10.66
N GLN A 314 -24.29 33.14 -11.33
CA GLN A 314 -24.26 32.41 -12.62
C GLN A 314 -23.24 31.26 -12.67
N THR A 315 -22.46 31.05 -11.60
CA THR A 315 -21.43 30.02 -11.53
C THR A 315 -21.41 29.32 -10.18
N ALA A 316 -20.91 28.09 -10.14
CA ALA A 316 -20.63 27.37 -8.90
C ALA A 316 -19.50 26.37 -9.15
N THR A 317 -18.60 26.19 -8.18
CA THR A 317 -17.55 25.17 -8.26
C THR A 317 -17.97 23.92 -7.49
N ILE A 318 -18.02 22.78 -8.17
CA ILE A 318 -18.29 21.48 -7.55
C ILE A 318 -16.94 20.81 -7.29
N LYS A 319 -16.65 20.52 -6.02
CA LYS A 319 -15.40 19.85 -5.60
C LYS A 319 -15.73 18.54 -4.90
N TRP A 320 -14.96 17.50 -5.17
CA TRP A 320 -15.14 16.19 -4.55
C TRP A 320 -13.81 15.57 -4.12
N GLU A 321 -13.90 14.58 -3.25
CA GLU A 321 -12.74 13.81 -2.77
C GLU A 321 -12.51 12.57 -3.65
N GLU A 322 -11.26 12.11 -3.68
CA GLU A 322 -10.91 10.89 -4.38
C GLU A 322 -11.48 9.67 -3.64
N ILE A 323 -12.10 8.74 -4.36
CA ILE A 323 -12.69 7.54 -3.75
C ILE A 323 -11.56 6.71 -3.14
N PRO A 324 -11.67 6.20 -1.90
CA PRO A 324 -10.68 5.28 -1.33
C PRO A 324 -10.38 4.09 -2.24
N LYS A 325 -9.10 3.68 -2.37
CA LYS A 325 -8.68 2.60 -3.31
C LYS A 325 -9.51 1.33 -3.17
N ILE A 326 -9.81 0.93 -1.93
CA ILE A 326 -10.59 -0.27 -1.61
C ILE A 326 -12.05 -0.22 -2.13
N GLN A 327 -12.58 0.99 -2.37
CA GLN A 327 -13.95 1.21 -2.84
C GLN A 327 -14.04 1.43 -4.36
N ARG A 328 -12.92 1.74 -5.05
CA ARG A 328 -12.93 2.04 -6.50
C ARG A 328 -13.28 0.84 -7.36
N ARG A 329 -12.82 -0.36 -6.96
CA ARG A 329 -12.97 -1.62 -7.72
C ARG A 329 -12.43 -1.60 -9.16
N GLY A 330 -11.64 -0.59 -9.52
CA GLY A 330 -11.05 -0.43 -10.84
C GLY A 330 -10.35 0.91 -10.97
N PHE A 331 -9.76 1.17 -12.14
CA PHE A 331 -9.18 2.48 -12.41
C PHE A 331 -10.30 3.47 -12.74
N ILE A 332 -10.34 4.61 -12.05
CA ILE A 332 -11.28 5.67 -12.40
C ILE A 332 -10.86 6.25 -13.75
N SER A 333 -11.74 6.14 -14.74
CA SER A 333 -11.50 6.64 -16.10
C SER A 333 -11.88 8.11 -16.23
N ASN A 334 -13.00 8.53 -15.64
CA ASN A 334 -13.47 9.91 -15.62
C ASN A 334 -14.54 10.13 -14.54
N TYR A 335 -14.86 11.40 -14.28
CA TYR A 335 -15.99 11.80 -13.45
C TYR A 335 -17.03 12.53 -14.30
N THR A 336 -18.32 12.30 -14.02
CA THR A 336 -19.43 13.02 -14.68
C THR A 336 -20.28 13.74 -13.64
N VAL A 337 -20.34 15.06 -13.74
CA VAL A 337 -21.14 15.93 -12.87
C VAL A 337 -22.50 16.14 -13.52
N PHE A 338 -23.55 15.64 -12.89
CA PHE A 338 -24.93 15.88 -13.30
C PHE A 338 -25.53 16.97 -12.43
N TYR A 339 -26.21 17.93 -13.06
CA TYR A 339 -26.88 19.02 -12.35
C TYR A 339 -28.21 19.35 -13.00
N VAL A 340 -29.22 19.61 -12.16
CA VAL A 340 -30.60 19.88 -12.59
C VAL A 340 -31.19 20.97 -11.72
N SER A 341 -31.91 21.92 -12.32
CA SER A 341 -32.72 22.88 -11.56
C SER A 341 -34.10 22.27 -11.24
N ASP A 342 -34.77 22.74 -10.20
CA ASP A 342 -36.02 22.15 -9.68
C ASP A 342 -37.13 21.89 -10.74
N HIS A 343 -37.12 22.61 -11.86
CA HIS A 343 -38.05 22.46 -12.99
C HIS A 343 -37.37 22.35 -14.36
N GLY A 344 -36.06 22.06 -14.38
CA GLY A 344 -35.24 22.10 -15.57
C GLY A 344 -34.88 20.74 -16.17
N LYS A 345 -34.15 20.79 -17.28
CA LYS A 345 -33.51 19.62 -17.89
C LYS A 345 -32.22 19.29 -17.12
N GLU A 346 -31.90 18.00 -16.99
CA GLU A 346 -30.62 17.55 -16.46
C GLU A 346 -29.49 17.86 -17.46
N PHE A 347 -28.41 18.44 -16.96
CA PHE A 347 -27.17 18.68 -17.68
C PHE A 347 -26.05 17.80 -17.11
N ALA A 348 -25.08 17.48 -17.94
CA ALA A 348 -23.94 16.65 -17.56
C ALA A 348 -22.63 17.27 -18.06
N ARG A 349 -21.59 17.24 -17.22
CA ARG A 349 -20.24 17.66 -17.57
C ARG A 349 -19.24 16.58 -17.17
N THR A 350 -18.48 16.07 -18.13
CA THR A 350 -17.47 15.03 -17.89
C THR A 350 -16.08 15.65 -17.78
N VAL A 351 -15.31 15.20 -16.79
CA VAL A 351 -13.92 15.62 -16.55
C VAL A 351 -13.01 14.41 -16.39
N ASN A 352 -11.72 14.58 -16.67
CA ASN A 352 -10.71 13.52 -16.53
C ASN A 352 -10.61 13.04 -15.07
N SER A 353 -10.16 11.80 -14.85
CA SER A 353 -9.97 11.19 -13.53
C SER A 353 -8.96 11.91 -12.65
N SER A 354 -8.02 12.67 -13.22
CA SER A 354 -7.04 13.46 -12.47
C SER A 354 -7.62 14.75 -11.87
N ILE A 355 -8.84 15.13 -12.26
CA ILE A 355 -9.52 16.38 -11.89
C ILE A 355 -10.55 16.07 -10.79
N LEU A 356 -10.45 16.79 -9.67
CA LEU A 356 -11.34 16.66 -8.50
C LEU A 356 -12.27 17.86 -8.29
N GLN A 357 -12.31 18.78 -9.26
CA GLN A 357 -13.18 19.94 -9.23
C GLN A 357 -13.67 20.33 -10.62
N CYS A 358 -14.89 20.84 -10.69
CA CYS A 358 -15.52 21.26 -11.93
C CYS A 358 -16.30 22.55 -11.71
N GLU A 359 -16.02 23.57 -12.50
CA GLU A 359 -16.83 24.80 -12.50
C GLU A 359 -18.08 24.60 -13.35
N LEU A 360 -19.24 24.95 -12.82
CA LEU A 360 -20.49 25.07 -13.57
C LEU A 360 -20.68 26.53 -13.94
N GLN A 361 -20.97 26.79 -15.22
CA GLN A 361 -21.14 28.14 -15.77
C GLN A 361 -22.54 28.29 -16.37
N PHE A 362 -22.97 29.54 -16.57
CA PHE A 362 -24.27 29.90 -17.14
C PHE A 362 -25.49 29.38 -16.35
N LEU A 363 -25.38 29.37 -15.02
CA LEU A 363 -26.48 29.04 -14.11
C LEU A 363 -27.48 30.20 -14.03
N GLN A 364 -28.74 29.87 -13.74
CA GLN A 364 -29.78 30.86 -13.48
C GLN A 364 -29.64 31.41 -12.06
N SER A 365 -29.80 32.72 -11.87
CA SER A 365 -29.73 33.37 -10.56
C SER A 365 -30.94 33.01 -9.69
N ASN A 366 -30.78 33.07 -8.36
CA ASN A 366 -31.81 32.71 -7.37
C ASN A 366 -32.47 31.32 -7.60
N THR A 367 -31.74 30.38 -8.19
CA THR A 367 -32.27 29.08 -8.60
C THR A 367 -31.58 27.97 -7.81
N GLN A 368 -32.37 27.02 -7.31
CA GLN A 368 -31.85 25.84 -6.63
C GLN A 368 -31.48 24.77 -7.66
N TYR A 369 -30.30 24.18 -7.46
CA TYR A 369 -29.75 23.10 -8.26
C TYR A 369 -29.50 21.88 -7.40
N THR A 370 -29.91 20.72 -7.89
CA THR A 370 -29.53 19.41 -7.36
C THR A 370 -28.34 18.89 -8.18
N VAL A 371 -27.26 18.51 -7.51
CA VAL A 371 -26.05 17.99 -8.14
C VAL A 371 -25.72 16.60 -7.62
N LYS A 372 -25.28 15.74 -8.53
CA LYS A 372 -24.68 14.44 -8.21
C LYS A 372 -23.45 14.24 -9.07
N VAL A 373 -22.40 13.65 -8.50
CA VAL A 373 -21.16 13.35 -9.22
C VAL A 373 -21.05 11.84 -9.37
N MET A 374 -20.81 11.35 -10.58
CA MET A 374 -20.61 9.94 -10.90
C MET A 374 -19.12 9.68 -11.14
N ALA A 375 -18.57 8.65 -10.51
CA ALA A 375 -17.26 8.12 -10.86
C ALA A 375 -17.42 6.93 -11.80
N ASN A 376 -16.64 6.90 -12.89
CA ASN A 376 -16.71 5.85 -13.90
C ASN A 376 -15.43 5.01 -13.90
N THR A 377 -15.61 3.71 -14.07
CA THR A 377 -14.56 2.73 -14.38
C THR A 377 -14.88 2.09 -15.73
N LEU A 378 -13.98 1.25 -16.25
CA LEU A 378 -14.24 0.48 -17.46
C LEU A 378 -15.47 -0.45 -17.34
N ALA A 379 -15.81 -0.86 -16.12
CA ALA A 379 -16.97 -1.73 -15.85
C ALA A 379 -18.28 -0.96 -15.65
N GLY A 380 -18.24 0.37 -15.52
CA GLY A 380 -19.41 1.23 -15.33
C GLY A 380 -19.23 2.27 -14.22
N GLY A 381 -20.31 3.03 -13.98
CA GLY A 381 -20.30 4.20 -13.11
C GLY A 381 -21.16 4.09 -11.85
N LYS A 382 -20.76 4.80 -10.79
CA LYS A 382 -21.51 4.92 -9.53
C LYS A 382 -21.73 6.38 -9.17
N ASN A 383 -22.99 6.74 -8.94
CA ASN A 383 -23.37 8.06 -8.44
C ASN A 383 -23.02 8.21 -6.97
N GLY A 384 -22.46 9.37 -6.61
CA GLY A 384 -22.33 9.83 -5.24
C GLY A 384 -23.66 10.34 -4.67
N THR A 385 -23.62 10.83 -3.44
CA THR A 385 -24.77 11.45 -2.79
C THR A 385 -25.17 12.72 -3.53
N SER A 386 -26.47 12.89 -3.77
CA SER A 386 -26.99 14.13 -4.35
C SER A 386 -27.06 15.21 -3.27
N PHE A 387 -26.68 16.43 -3.61
CA PHE A 387 -26.78 17.57 -2.71
C PHE A 387 -27.30 18.80 -3.46
N ASN A 388 -27.88 19.72 -2.70
CA ASN A 388 -28.52 20.90 -3.25
C ASN A 388 -27.69 22.15 -2.92
N PHE A 389 -27.62 23.07 -3.87
CA PHE A 389 -27.13 24.42 -3.60
C PHE A 389 -28.02 25.43 -4.33
N LYS A 390 -28.02 26.67 -3.86
CA LYS A 390 -28.81 27.76 -4.44
C LYS A 390 -27.90 28.88 -4.92
N THR A 391 -28.08 29.32 -6.17
CA THR A 391 -27.35 30.46 -6.73
C THR A 391 -27.80 31.76 -6.08
N LEU A 392 -26.89 32.74 -6.03
CA LEU A 392 -27.20 34.05 -5.47
C LEU A 392 -28.19 34.80 -6.37
N SER A 393 -29.08 35.59 -5.77
CA SER A 393 -30.04 36.40 -6.52
C SER A 393 -29.41 37.56 -7.26
N ILE A 394 -28.29 38.06 -6.74
CA ILE A 394 -27.60 39.24 -7.25
C ILE A 394 -26.09 38.98 -7.17
N GLY A 395 -25.37 39.31 -8.24
CA GLY A 395 -23.93 39.09 -8.31
C GLY A 395 -23.18 40.02 -7.34
N ILE A 396 -22.00 39.60 -6.87
CA ILE A 396 -21.16 40.44 -6.00
C ILE A 396 -20.87 41.80 -6.66
N ILE A 397 -20.72 41.83 -7.98
CA ILE A 397 -20.53 43.06 -8.76
C ILE A 397 -21.78 43.95 -8.71
N GLU A 398 -22.98 43.37 -8.78
CA GLU A 398 -24.24 44.12 -8.70
C GLU A 398 -24.46 44.68 -7.28
N ILE A 399 -24.12 43.91 -6.24
CA ILE A 399 -24.10 44.41 -4.85
C ILE A 399 -23.12 45.57 -4.73
N ALA A 400 -21.91 45.42 -5.27
CA ALA A 400 -20.88 46.46 -5.21
C ALA A 400 -21.32 47.72 -5.97
N LEU A 401 -21.97 47.58 -7.13
CA LEU A 401 -22.54 48.70 -7.90
C LEU A 401 -23.66 49.39 -7.12
N LEU A 402 -24.60 48.63 -6.54
CA LEU A 402 -25.68 49.20 -5.71
C LEU A 402 -25.12 49.92 -4.48
N ALA A 403 -24.16 49.31 -3.78
CA ALA A 403 -23.48 49.92 -2.64
C ALA A 403 -22.72 51.19 -3.04
N SER A 404 -22.08 51.20 -4.22
CA SER A 404 -21.40 52.36 -4.77
C SER A 404 -22.37 53.50 -5.12
N ILE A 405 -23.53 53.19 -5.73
CA ILE A 405 -24.56 54.18 -6.04
C ILE A 405 -25.15 54.78 -4.75
N ILE A 406 -25.44 53.93 -3.75
CA ILE A 406 -25.98 54.38 -2.45
C ILE A 406 -24.93 55.19 -1.68
N GLY A 407 -23.69 54.70 -1.60
CA GLY A 407 -22.59 55.38 -0.93
C GLY A 407 -22.24 56.71 -1.60
N GLY A 408 -22.17 56.73 -2.93
CA GLY A 408 -21.98 57.94 -3.73
C GLY A 408 -23.12 58.93 -3.53
N GLY A 409 -24.38 58.48 -3.59
CA GLY A 409 -25.56 59.32 -3.35
C GLY A 409 -25.57 59.97 -1.96
N LEU A 410 -25.25 59.21 -0.91
CA LEU A 410 -25.12 59.73 0.47
C LEU A 410 -23.98 60.74 0.58
N PHE A 411 -22.85 60.51 -0.09
CA PHE A 411 -21.73 61.44 -0.13
C PHE A 411 -22.11 62.76 -0.83
N PHE A 412 -22.79 62.68 -1.98
CA PHE A 412 -23.32 63.86 -2.67
C PHE A 412 -24.34 64.63 -1.82
N LEU A 413 -25.24 63.92 -1.13
CA LEU A 413 -26.19 64.56 -0.21
C LEU A 413 -25.47 65.26 0.95
N GLY A 414 -24.43 64.64 1.51
CA GLY A 414 -23.57 65.24 2.53
C GLY A 414 -22.91 66.54 2.05
N ILE A 415 -22.37 66.54 0.82
CA ILE A 415 -21.82 67.75 0.18
C ILE A 415 -22.91 68.80 0.00
N LEU A 416 -24.09 68.42 -0.48
CA LEU A 416 -25.20 69.36 -0.72
C LEU A 416 -25.68 70.01 0.59
N VAL A 417 -25.79 69.23 1.66
CA VAL A 417 -26.08 69.73 3.00
C VAL A 417 -24.97 70.66 3.48
N MET A 418 -23.70 70.31 3.31
CA MET A 418 -22.56 71.18 3.66
C MET A 418 -22.59 72.51 2.89
N VAL A 419 -22.79 72.47 1.58
CA VAL A 419 -22.92 73.66 0.72
C VAL A 419 -24.14 74.48 1.16
N TYR A 420 -25.28 73.87 1.46
CA TYR A 420 -26.45 74.55 2.00
C TYR A 420 -26.15 75.23 3.34
N ARG A 421 -25.43 74.57 4.26
CA ARG A 421 -25.01 75.16 5.54
C ARG A 421 -24.07 76.36 5.34
N LEU A 422 -23.14 76.28 4.39
CA LEU A 422 -22.18 77.35 4.05
C LEU A 422 -22.83 78.51 3.28
N THR A 423 -23.85 78.24 2.47
CA THR A 423 -24.59 79.26 1.70
C THR A 423 -25.75 79.88 2.46
N LYS A 424 -26.35 79.20 3.45
CA LYS A 424 -27.40 79.72 4.35
C LYS A 424 -27.11 81.12 4.93
N PRO A 425 -25.91 81.43 5.47
CA PRO A 425 -25.63 82.79 5.96
C PRO A 425 -25.57 83.83 4.84
N LYS A 426 -25.14 83.46 3.63
CA LYS A 426 -25.12 84.35 2.46
C LYS A 426 -26.51 84.56 1.86
N LEU A 427 -27.37 83.54 1.84
CA LEU A 427 -28.73 83.60 1.32
C LEU A 427 -29.69 84.36 2.27
N LYS A 428 -29.52 84.22 3.59
CA LYS A 428 -30.22 85.06 4.57
C LYS A 428 -29.92 86.56 4.39
N ARG A 429 -28.74 86.91 3.88
CA ARG A 429 -28.31 88.30 3.66
C ARG A 429 -28.85 88.90 2.36
N LEU A 430 -29.30 88.07 1.41
CA LEU A 430 -29.83 88.49 0.10
C LEU A 430 -31.37 88.62 0.08
N VAL A 431 -32.10 87.92 0.96
CA VAL A 431 -33.58 87.91 0.99
C VAL A 431 -34.16 88.81 2.10
N CYS A 432 -33.35 89.24 3.07
CA CYS A 432 -33.75 90.24 4.07
C CYS A 432 -32.61 91.25 4.28
N PRO A 433 -32.70 92.48 3.73
CA PRO A 433 -31.78 93.53 4.14
C PRO A 433 -32.03 93.91 5.61
N GLU A 434 -30.97 94.37 6.27
CA GLU A 434 -30.93 94.74 7.69
C GLU A 434 -31.89 95.93 7.93
N ILE A 435 -33.01 95.69 8.62
CA ILE A 435 -34.01 96.71 8.93
C ILE A 435 -33.39 97.71 9.93
N PRO A 436 -33.35 99.03 9.64
CA PRO A 436 -32.82 100.02 10.57
C PRO A 436 -33.67 100.11 11.83
N ASN A 437 -32.99 100.09 12.98
CA ASN A 437 -33.56 100.21 14.33
C ASN A 437 -34.31 101.56 14.51
N PRO A 438 -35.63 101.57 14.77
CA PRO A 438 -36.43 102.79 14.91
C PRO A 438 -36.28 103.50 16.28
N ALA A 439 -35.45 103.03 17.21
CA ALA A 439 -35.30 103.60 18.55
C ALA A 439 -34.45 104.90 18.62
N LYS A 440 -34.25 105.63 17.52
CA LYS A 440 -33.51 106.91 17.46
C LYS A 440 -34.22 108.00 16.63
N SER A 441 -35.55 108.07 16.68
CA SER A 441 -36.28 109.23 16.15
C SER A 441 -37.20 109.82 17.23
N ASN A 442 -36.87 111.04 17.67
CA ASN A 442 -37.58 111.83 18.66
C ASN A 442 -38.67 112.66 17.98
N VAL A 443 -39.88 112.14 17.79
CA VAL A 443 -41.08 113.00 17.66
C VAL A 443 -42.30 112.21 18.13
N VAL A 444 -43.11 112.87 18.97
CA VAL A 444 -44.46 112.52 19.45
C VAL A 444 -44.52 111.97 20.88
N LEU A 445 -44.86 112.92 21.75
CA LEU A 445 -45.28 112.84 23.13
C LEU A 445 -46.72 112.28 23.20
N TRP A 446 -46.94 111.17 23.90
CA TRP A 446 -48.27 110.83 24.44
C TRP A 446 -48.15 110.49 25.93
N ARG A 447 -48.78 111.36 26.73
CA ARG A 447 -49.20 111.23 28.12
C ARG A 447 -50.70 110.87 28.04
N GLY A 448 -51.34 109.99 28.79
CA GLY A 448 -51.04 109.07 29.88
C GLY A 448 -52.40 108.51 30.32
N ASP A 449 -52.46 107.26 30.79
CA ASP A 449 -53.08 106.89 32.09
C ASP A 449 -53.35 105.38 32.23
N ASN A 450 -52.76 104.85 33.32
CA ASN A 450 -53.31 103.92 34.31
C ASN A 450 -54.03 102.64 33.86
N PHE A 451 -53.45 101.48 34.20
CA PHE A 451 -54.00 100.61 35.25
C PHE A 451 -52.93 99.68 35.85
N LYS A 452 -52.86 99.71 37.19
CA LYS A 452 -52.09 98.82 38.07
C LYS A 452 -52.66 97.40 38.03
N SER A 453 -51.79 96.39 38.08
CA SER A 453 -51.90 95.32 39.08
C SER A 453 -50.53 94.70 39.37
N LYS A 454 -50.13 94.79 40.64
CA LYS A 454 -49.06 94.03 41.30
C LYS A 454 -49.74 92.96 42.16
N LEU A 455 -49.13 91.78 42.29
CA LEU A 455 -49.09 90.85 43.44
C LEU A 455 -48.34 89.60 42.94
N HIS A 456 -47.08 89.32 43.28
CA HIS A 456 -46.46 88.87 44.54
C HIS A 456 -47.09 87.63 45.21
N LEU A 457 -46.18 86.74 45.62
CA LEU A 457 -46.30 85.61 46.57
C LEU A 457 -46.85 84.30 45.97
N GLY A 458 -46.22 83.12 46.08
CA GLY A 458 -45.24 82.61 47.04
C GLY A 458 -45.86 81.48 47.88
N GLU A 459 -45.07 80.44 48.18
CA GLU A 459 -45.32 79.35 49.17
C GLU A 459 -46.12 78.12 48.66
N VAL A 460 -45.56 76.90 48.45
CA VAL A 460 -44.85 75.91 49.31
C VAL A 460 -45.78 75.08 50.20
N GLN A 461 -45.74 73.74 50.02
CA GLN A 461 -45.56 72.66 51.03
C GLN A 461 -45.16 71.38 50.26
N LEU A 462 -44.05 70.64 50.44
CA LEU A 462 -43.11 70.31 51.53
C LEU A 462 -43.52 69.09 52.38
N HIS A 463 -43.04 67.89 52.04
CA HIS A 463 -42.43 66.90 52.97
C HIS A 463 -41.91 65.67 52.19
N GLY A 464 -40.70 65.13 52.41
CA GLY A 464 -39.62 65.51 53.30
C GLY A 464 -38.49 64.46 53.29
N LYS A 465 -37.24 64.97 53.41
CA LYS A 465 -36.06 64.41 54.12
C LYS A 465 -35.45 63.07 53.63
N MET A 466 -34.12 62.87 53.58
CA MET A 466 -32.99 63.54 54.24
C MET A 466 -31.64 63.18 53.57
N LYS A 467 -30.76 64.19 53.43
CA LYS A 467 -29.27 64.29 53.52
C LYS A 467 -28.42 63.00 53.50
N ALA A 468 -27.22 62.95 52.92
CA ALA A 468 -26.09 63.91 52.89
C ALA A 468 -25.25 63.71 51.60
N VAL A 469 -24.78 64.74 50.86
CA VAL A 469 -23.70 65.71 51.13
C VAL A 469 -22.34 65.04 51.37
N ASP A 470 -21.40 65.13 50.41
CA ASP A 470 -20.31 66.11 50.54
C ASP A 470 -19.64 66.45 49.18
N GLU A 471 -19.19 67.70 49.13
CA GLU A 471 -18.57 68.43 48.03
C GLU A 471 -17.09 68.04 47.83
N ARG A 472 -16.55 68.27 46.63
CA ARG A 472 -15.58 69.37 46.38
C ARG A 472 -14.99 69.32 44.96
N ILE A 473 -14.72 70.52 44.49
CA ILE A 473 -14.34 70.95 43.15
C ILE A 473 -12.80 71.02 43.05
N LEU A 474 -12.20 70.50 41.95
CA LEU A 474 -11.25 71.20 41.05
C LEU A 474 -10.65 70.23 40.00
N LYS A 475 -10.66 70.63 38.71
CA LYS A 475 -9.69 70.20 37.65
C LYS A 475 -8.33 70.89 37.95
N PRO A 476 -7.12 70.48 37.44
CA PRO A 476 -6.81 70.30 35.99
C PRO A 476 -5.60 69.39 35.57
N TYR A 477 -5.31 69.39 34.25
CA TYR A 477 -4.07 69.06 33.50
C TYR A 477 -3.85 67.69 32.80
N LEU A 478 -3.83 67.78 31.45
CA LEU A 478 -2.98 67.16 30.40
C LEU A 478 -2.12 65.91 30.72
N SER A 479 -2.28 64.83 29.92
CA SER A 479 -1.31 64.34 28.91
C SER A 479 -1.41 62.82 28.61
N SER A 480 -1.43 62.49 27.32
CA SER A 480 -0.79 61.34 26.65
C SER A 480 -1.32 59.89 26.74
N SER A 481 -1.41 59.30 25.54
CA SER A 481 -1.05 57.91 25.16
C SER A 481 -2.14 56.82 25.13
N GLY A 482 -2.54 56.46 23.90
CA GLY A 482 -2.29 55.12 23.32
C GLY A 482 -3.25 53.96 23.66
N ASP A 483 -3.73 53.33 22.57
CA ASP A 483 -4.26 51.95 22.45
C ASP A 483 -5.57 51.55 23.14
N LEU A 484 -6.57 51.27 22.29
CA LEU A 484 -7.65 50.29 22.53
C LEU A 484 -8.43 50.04 21.23
N ILE A 485 -7.84 49.26 20.31
CA ILE A 485 -8.59 48.41 19.38
C ILE A 485 -8.05 47.00 19.63
N ASP A 486 -8.67 46.32 20.59
CA ASP A 486 -8.71 44.86 20.66
C ASP A 486 -9.87 44.48 21.60
N LYS A 487 -10.63 43.46 21.20
CA LYS A 487 -11.88 42.92 21.80
C LYS A 487 -13.20 43.37 21.15
N LEU A 488 -13.54 42.71 20.06
CA LEU A 488 -14.91 42.25 19.80
C LEU A 488 -14.86 40.84 19.20
N VAL A 489 -14.70 39.87 20.10
CA VAL A 489 -15.03 38.45 19.89
C VAL A 489 -16.28 38.20 20.71
N VAL A 490 -17.41 37.89 20.08
CA VAL A 490 -18.53 37.15 20.69
C VAL A 490 -19.29 36.36 19.61
N ASP A 491 -19.17 35.03 19.73
CA ASP A 491 -20.11 33.90 19.54
C ASP A 491 -21.31 33.99 18.59
N PHE A 492 -21.40 32.97 17.72
CA PHE A 492 -22.65 32.26 17.41
C PHE A 492 -22.37 30.75 17.19
N GLU A 493 -22.51 29.95 18.25
CA GLU A 493 -22.99 28.57 18.15
C GLU A 493 -24.22 28.41 19.07
N ASN A 494 -25.38 28.15 18.48
CA ASN A 494 -26.30 27.07 18.83
C ASN A 494 -27.66 27.28 18.19
N PHE A 495 -28.09 26.34 17.34
CA PHE A 495 -29.44 25.76 17.35
C PHE A 495 -29.45 24.58 16.37
N LEU A 496 -29.15 23.38 16.89
CA LEU A 496 -29.55 22.10 16.30
C LEU A 496 -30.46 21.41 17.31
N ASP A 497 -31.66 21.08 16.86
CA ASP A 497 -32.66 20.40 17.66
C ASP A 497 -32.60 18.88 17.46
N LYS A 498 -32.98 18.18 18.52
CA LYS A 498 -32.78 16.77 18.81
C LYS A 498 -33.55 15.79 17.91
N ALA A 499 -32.95 14.63 17.67
CA ALA A 499 -33.65 13.35 17.68
C ALA A 499 -32.71 12.27 18.25
N GLU A 500 -33.14 11.65 19.34
CA GLU A 500 -32.43 10.68 20.15
C GLU A 500 -33.27 9.40 20.15
N VAL A 501 -32.72 8.23 19.75
CA VAL A 501 -33.09 6.91 20.31
C VAL A 501 -31.93 5.90 20.15
N HIS A 502 -31.43 5.48 21.32
CA HIS A 502 -30.77 4.23 21.74
C HIS A 502 -29.57 3.57 21.00
N ARG A 503 -28.44 3.55 21.75
CA ARG A 503 -27.41 2.51 21.72
C ARG A 503 -27.95 1.15 22.22
N VAL A 504 -27.55 0.07 21.54
CA VAL A 504 -27.41 -1.27 22.11
C VAL A 504 -26.03 -1.80 21.70
N GLU A 505 -25.24 -2.23 22.69
CA GLU A 505 -23.95 -2.91 22.54
C GLU A 505 -24.12 -4.28 21.86
N MET A 506 -23.20 -4.65 20.96
CA MET A 506 -23.07 -6.04 20.51
C MET A 506 -21.78 -6.67 21.02
N MET A 507 -21.96 -7.58 21.97
CA MET A 507 -21.02 -8.63 22.34
C MET A 507 -21.03 -9.76 21.29
N LYS A 508 -19.88 -10.41 21.16
CA LYS A 508 -19.60 -11.65 20.41
C LYS A 508 -20.65 -12.75 20.64
N MET A 509 -21.05 -13.47 19.59
CA MET A 509 -21.17 -14.93 19.63
C MET A 509 -21.14 -15.55 18.23
N GLN A 510 -20.62 -16.77 18.20
CA GLN A 510 -20.32 -17.67 17.09
C GLN A 510 -21.47 -18.68 16.85
N GLU A 511 -21.39 -19.37 15.70
CA GLU A 511 -22.01 -20.67 15.31
C GLU A 511 -23.23 -20.69 14.34
N ASN A 512 -22.91 -21.15 13.10
CA ASN A 512 -23.35 -22.40 12.45
C ASN A 512 -24.84 -22.74 12.17
N ILE A 513 -25.03 -23.20 10.91
CA ILE A 513 -25.97 -24.24 10.40
C ILE A 513 -27.43 -23.83 10.08
N LEU A 514 -27.81 -23.73 8.78
CA LEU A 514 -28.39 -24.78 7.91
C LEU A 514 -29.16 -24.18 6.71
N SER A 515 -28.88 -24.74 5.52
CA SER A 515 -29.75 -25.04 4.36
C SER A 515 -30.95 -24.14 3.98
N GLY A 516 -30.96 -23.75 2.70
CA GLY A 516 -32.15 -23.27 1.99
C GLY A 516 -31.94 -23.27 0.48
N GLU A 517 -32.08 -24.43 -0.16
CA GLU A 517 -32.22 -24.55 -1.62
C GLU A 517 -33.43 -23.76 -2.14
N LYS A 518 -33.25 -22.97 -3.21
CA LYS A 518 -34.32 -22.73 -4.20
C LYS A 518 -33.73 -22.62 -5.62
N LYS A 519 -34.10 -23.59 -6.46
CA LYS A 519 -33.98 -23.60 -7.94
C LYS A 519 -35.18 -22.85 -8.58
N TYR A 520 -34.91 -22.10 -9.65
CA TYR A 520 -35.76 -21.84 -10.84
C TYR A 520 -34.79 -21.31 -11.94
N VAL A 521 -34.39 -22.06 -12.97
CA VAL A 521 -35.03 -22.43 -14.27
C VAL A 521 -35.22 -21.26 -15.26
N ASN A 522 -34.39 -21.29 -16.33
CA ASN A 522 -34.51 -20.91 -17.78
C ASN A 522 -35.18 -19.56 -18.17
N SER A 523 -34.76 -18.77 -19.18
CA SER A 523 -34.22 -18.97 -20.55
C SER A 523 -34.00 -17.57 -21.21
N PRO A 524 -33.75 -17.39 -22.54
CA PRO A 524 -32.55 -17.67 -23.37
C PRO A 524 -32.03 -16.39 -24.08
N TYR A 525 -30.90 -16.45 -24.80
CA TYR A 525 -30.78 -15.82 -26.14
C TYR A 525 -29.72 -16.54 -26.98
N ASN A 526 -30.17 -17.09 -28.11
CA ASN A 526 -29.38 -17.70 -29.17
C ASN A 526 -28.87 -16.62 -30.15
N PHE A 527 -27.69 -16.85 -30.72
CA PHE A 527 -27.38 -16.48 -32.10
C PHE A 527 -26.69 -17.66 -32.80
N TYR A 528 -27.36 -18.19 -33.84
CA TYR A 528 -26.78 -18.94 -34.98
C TYR A 528 -25.99 -17.92 -35.84
N SER A 529 -24.94 -18.18 -36.64
CA SER A 529 -24.45 -19.32 -37.46
C SER A 529 -23.16 -18.79 -38.20
N PRO A 530 -22.52 -19.45 -39.20
CA PRO A 530 -22.02 -20.84 -39.31
C PRO A 530 -20.60 -20.92 -40.00
N SER A 531 -20.19 -22.16 -40.31
CA SER A 531 -19.07 -22.63 -41.15
C SER A 531 -17.75 -22.88 -40.39
N GLY A 532 -17.13 -24.06 -40.40
CA GLY A 532 -17.30 -25.23 -41.24
C GLY A 532 -16.08 -25.42 -42.12
N LYS A 533 -15.07 -26.14 -41.62
CA LYS A 533 -14.22 -27.01 -42.44
C LYS A 533 -13.49 -28.04 -41.57
N VAL A 534 -13.79 -29.28 -41.90
CA VAL A 534 -13.22 -30.55 -41.44
C VAL A 534 -11.85 -30.74 -42.11
N PHE A 535 -10.87 -31.28 -41.37
CA PHE A 535 -9.91 -32.25 -41.90
C PHE A 535 -9.47 -33.21 -40.78
N GLN A 536 -9.72 -34.51 -41.00
CA GLN A 536 -9.16 -35.65 -40.28
C GLN A 536 -7.77 -36.00 -40.84
N GLY A 537 -6.89 -36.61 -40.03
CA GLY A 537 -5.83 -37.50 -40.53
C GLY A 537 -4.51 -37.55 -39.73
N LEU A 538 -4.37 -38.59 -38.90
CA LEU A 538 -3.17 -39.16 -38.24
C LEU A 538 -2.05 -39.61 -39.24
N PRO A 539 -0.88 -40.24 -38.88
CA PRO A 539 -0.23 -40.49 -37.56
C PRO A 539 1.34 -40.37 -37.52
N SER A 540 1.86 -40.70 -36.32
CA SER A 540 3.22 -40.97 -35.80
C SER A 540 4.21 -41.87 -36.58
N SER A 541 5.52 -41.55 -36.49
CA SER A 541 6.72 -42.44 -36.37
C SER A 541 7.98 -41.56 -36.49
N ALA A 542 9.17 -41.80 -35.90
CA ALA A 542 9.75 -42.88 -35.11
C ALA A 542 11.01 -42.34 -34.36
N LEU A 543 11.40 -43.06 -33.29
CA LEU A 543 12.73 -43.09 -32.65
C LEU A 543 13.80 -43.63 -33.66
N ILE A 544 15.13 -43.56 -33.54
CA ILE A 544 16.10 -43.76 -32.43
C ILE A 544 17.53 -43.22 -32.85
N PRO A 545 18.68 -43.45 -32.16
CA PRO A 545 19.70 -42.43 -31.83
C PRO A 545 21.14 -42.81 -32.31
N LEU A 546 22.19 -42.22 -31.71
CA LEU A 546 23.66 -42.56 -31.64
C LEU A 546 24.52 -41.35 -32.04
N GLU A 547 25.75 -41.12 -31.56
CA GLU A 547 26.59 -41.67 -30.50
C GLU A 547 27.72 -40.63 -30.26
N GLU A 548 28.33 -40.70 -29.10
CA GLU A 548 29.51 -39.98 -28.63
C GLU A 548 30.73 -40.16 -29.55
N THR A 549 31.62 -39.16 -29.62
CA THR A 549 33.07 -39.43 -29.51
C THR A 549 33.84 -38.21 -28.97
N GLN A 550 34.68 -38.48 -27.97
CA GLN A 550 35.69 -37.62 -27.37
C GLN A 550 36.91 -37.39 -28.29
N GLU A 551 37.76 -36.46 -27.83
CA GLU A 551 39.23 -36.29 -28.02
C GLU A 551 39.60 -34.95 -28.67
N GLN A 552 40.73 -34.29 -28.41
CA GLN A 552 41.70 -34.18 -27.32
C GLN A 552 42.66 -33.05 -27.77
N CYS A 553 43.29 -32.36 -26.82
CA CYS A 553 44.23 -31.23 -26.99
C CYS A 553 45.34 -31.39 -28.06
N SER A 554 45.82 -30.28 -28.65
CA SER A 554 47.20 -29.76 -28.44
C SER A 554 47.55 -28.47 -29.23
N GLU A 555 48.24 -27.56 -28.53
CA GLU A 555 49.32 -26.59 -28.85
C GLU A 555 49.58 -25.93 -30.24
N ARG A 556 49.56 -24.57 -30.22
CA ARG A 556 50.54 -23.51 -30.71
C ARG A 556 51.20 -23.58 -32.11
N PRO A 557 51.78 -22.47 -32.70
CA PRO A 557 52.27 -21.20 -32.10
C PRO A 557 51.97 -19.87 -32.86
N ASP A 558 52.27 -18.77 -32.15
CA ASP A 558 52.76 -17.41 -32.50
C ASP A 558 52.76 -16.90 -33.96
N GLU A 559 52.27 -15.65 -34.18
CA GLU A 559 53.12 -14.51 -34.61
C GLU A 559 52.36 -13.17 -34.71
N GLU A 560 53.12 -12.09 -34.48
CA GLU A 560 52.79 -10.67 -34.43
C GLU A 560 52.38 -10.06 -35.79
N THR A 561 51.51 -9.03 -35.83
CA THR A 561 51.87 -7.63 -36.24
C THR A 561 50.67 -6.65 -36.27
N LYS A 562 50.84 -5.55 -35.52
CA LYS A 562 50.70 -4.10 -35.84
C LYS A 562 49.48 -3.47 -36.58
N ASP A 563 49.10 -2.35 -35.96
CA ASP A 563 48.79 -1.01 -36.51
C ASP A 563 47.49 -0.78 -37.29
N SER A 564 46.56 -0.01 -36.72
CA SER A 564 46.53 1.46 -36.87
C SER A 564 45.14 2.07 -36.63
N PHE A 565 45.19 3.29 -36.12
CA PHE A 565 44.11 4.20 -35.74
C PHE A 565 43.22 4.63 -36.92
N PHE A 566 41.92 4.81 -36.64
CA PHE A 566 41.08 5.82 -37.30
C PHE A 566 40.12 6.48 -36.30
N LEU A 567 40.24 7.82 -36.18
CA LEU A 567 39.30 8.74 -35.53
C LEU A 567 38.08 9.02 -36.44
N PRO A 568 36.95 9.44 -35.86
CA PRO A 568 36.03 10.37 -36.52
C PRO A 568 35.80 11.67 -35.72
N PRO A 569 35.19 12.70 -36.33
CA PRO A 569 35.58 14.10 -36.14
C PRO A 569 34.69 14.93 -35.20
N ASN A 570 35.26 16.06 -34.76
CA ASN A 570 34.62 17.17 -34.05
C ASN A 570 33.51 17.86 -34.87
N ALA A 571 32.41 18.23 -34.19
CA ALA A 571 31.67 19.45 -34.47
C ALA A 571 30.99 19.98 -33.19
N SER A 572 30.93 21.30 -33.10
CA SER A 572 30.84 22.17 -31.93
C SER A 572 29.42 22.52 -31.45
N GLY A 573 29.27 22.60 -30.12
CA GLY A 573 28.73 23.73 -29.36
C GLY A 573 27.30 24.25 -29.63
N ILE A 574 26.37 23.91 -28.74
CA ILE A 574 25.18 24.72 -28.41
C ILE A 574 25.00 24.70 -26.88
N LEU A 575 24.81 25.89 -26.28
CA LEU A 575 24.62 26.11 -24.85
C LEU A 575 23.33 25.45 -24.32
N GLU A 576 23.43 24.69 -23.23
CA GLU A 576 22.31 24.32 -22.35
C GLU A 576 22.20 25.32 -21.18
N PRO A 577 20.98 25.67 -20.72
CA PRO A 577 20.81 26.50 -19.53
C PRO A 577 20.97 25.68 -18.24
N GLU A 578 21.72 26.23 -17.28
CA GLU A 578 21.81 25.75 -15.91
C GLU A 578 20.41 25.52 -15.29
N LEU A 579 20.06 24.25 -15.08
CA LEU A 579 19.01 23.85 -14.15
C LEU A 579 19.68 23.39 -12.86
N GLN A 580 19.46 24.15 -11.79
CA GLN A 580 19.87 23.82 -10.44
C GLN A 580 19.31 22.44 -10.02
N PRO A 581 20.12 21.53 -9.47
CA PRO A 581 19.61 20.33 -8.83
C PRO A 581 19.09 20.71 -7.46
N TRP A 582 17.77 20.62 -7.27
CA TRP A 582 17.23 20.40 -5.94
C TRP A 582 17.57 18.96 -5.57
N GLU A 583 18.37 18.79 -4.52
CA GLU A 583 18.67 17.48 -3.94
C GLU A 583 17.39 16.89 -3.35
N GLU A 584 16.80 15.95 -4.08
CA GLU A 584 15.79 15.04 -3.56
C GLU A 584 16.50 14.12 -2.54
N ALA A 585 16.38 14.45 -1.26
CA ALA A 585 17.00 13.68 -0.18
C ALA A 585 16.52 12.21 -0.21
N GLY A 586 17.40 11.31 -0.66
CA GLY A 586 17.56 9.95 -0.12
C GLY A 586 16.40 8.97 -0.22
N LEU A 587 15.52 9.03 -1.24
CA LEU A 587 14.52 7.98 -1.45
C LEU A 587 15.18 6.72 -2.03
N ASN A 588 15.21 5.65 -1.24
CA ASN A 588 15.67 4.33 -1.68
C ASN A 588 14.89 3.91 -2.95
N PRO A 589 15.54 3.67 -4.09
CA PRO A 589 14.85 3.36 -5.35
C PRO A 589 14.04 2.05 -5.28
N TYR A 590 14.38 1.16 -4.35
CA TYR A 590 13.61 -0.06 -4.05
C TYR A 590 12.32 0.21 -3.25
N LEU A 591 12.13 1.43 -2.74
CA LEU A 591 10.98 1.87 -1.93
C LEU A 591 10.05 2.85 -2.64
N LYS A 592 10.30 3.20 -3.91
CA LYS A 592 9.55 4.24 -4.66
C LYS A 592 8.04 3.99 -4.81
N ASN A 593 7.50 2.92 -4.26
CA ASN A 593 6.14 2.45 -4.48
C ASN A 593 5.17 2.66 -3.30
N SER A 594 5.56 3.28 -2.19
CA SER A 594 4.66 3.37 -1.02
C SER A 594 3.76 4.61 -0.98
N VAL A 595 3.99 5.67 -1.76
CA VAL A 595 3.19 6.90 -1.64
C VAL A 595 2.99 7.60 -2.98
N THR A 596 1.84 7.38 -3.61
CA THR A 596 1.24 8.38 -4.53
C THR A 596 -0.03 8.93 -3.90
N THR A 597 0.02 9.25 -2.61
CA THR A 597 -0.95 10.18 -2.01
C THR A 597 -0.40 11.57 -2.26
N ARG A 598 -1.09 12.36 -3.10
CA ARG A 598 -0.74 13.76 -3.33
C ARG A 598 -0.76 14.49 -1.99
N GLU A 599 0.40 14.93 -1.50
CA GLU A 599 0.45 15.89 -0.41
C GLU A 599 -0.14 17.20 -0.93
N PHE A 600 -1.25 17.63 -0.34
CA PHE A 600 -1.78 18.96 -0.58
C PHE A 600 -0.89 19.94 0.18
N LEU A 601 -0.12 20.74 -0.55
CA LEU A 601 0.42 21.99 -0.03
C LEU A 601 -0.76 22.88 0.36
N ASN A 602 -1.09 22.88 1.65
CA ASN A 602 -1.87 23.95 2.25
C ASN A 602 -1.07 25.24 2.09
N SER A 603 -1.61 26.21 1.37
CA SER A 603 -1.04 27.55 1.30
C SER A 603 -1.18 28.22 2.67
N GLU A 604 -0.20 28.02 3.55
CA GLU A 604 -0.05 28.84 4.74
C GLU A 604 0.58 30.18 4.35
N LYS A 605 0.01 31.24 4.93
CA LYS A 605 0.29 32.64 4.64
C LYS A 605 1.78 32.96 4.77
N PHE A 606 2.37 33.53 3.73
CA PHE A 606 3.62 34.29 3.85
C PHE A 606 3.38 35.52 4.73
N SER A 607 4.05 35.57 5.89
CA SER A 607 4.25 36.77 6.69
C SER A 607 5.59 37.41 6.32
N ASP A 608 5.56 38.73 6.13
CA ASP A 608 6.69 39.60 5.74
C ASP A 608 7.93 39.50 6.67
N PRO A 609 9.15 39.64 6.15
CA PRO A 609 10.34 39.84 6.98
C PRO A 609 10.59 41.33 7.24
N ILE A 610 10.44 41.74 8.51
CA ILE A 610 10.94 43.02 9.03
C ILE A 610 12.47 42.95 9.12
N LYS A 611 13.15 43.79 8.33
CA LYS A 611 14.57 44.13 8.49
C LYS A 611 14.80 44.77 9.87
N LYS A 612 15.61 44.14 10.72
CA LYS A 612 16.32 44.83 11.80
C LYS A 612 17.76 45.13 11.35
N THR A 613 18.03 46.41 11.18
CA THR A 613 19.36 47.01 11.13
C THR A 613 19.80 47.21 12.58
N GLU A 614 20.91 46.59 12.98
CA GLU A 614 21.72 47.06 14.11
C GLU A 614 23.17 47.16 13.65
N MET A 615 23.77 48.29 13.99
CA MET A 615 25.07 48.77 13.57
C MET A 615 25.92 48.95 14.82
N GLN A 616 27.24 48.76 14.66
CA GLN A 616 28.39 49.25 15.47
C GLN A 616 29.16 48.22 16.30
N PRO A 617 30.47 48.46 16.53
CA PRO A 617 31.31 49.58 16.05
C PRO A 617 32.03 49.31 14.72
#